data_AF-A0A368D770-F1
#
_entry.id   AF-A0A368D770-F1
#
_cell.length_a   1.000
_cell.length_b   1.000
_cell.length_c   1.000
_cell.angle_alpha   90.00
_cell.angle_beta   90.00
_cell.angle_gamma   90.00
#
_symmetry.space_group_name_H-M   'P 1'
#
loop_
_entity.id
_entity.type
_entity.pdbx_description
1 polymer ?
#
loop_
_entity_poly.entity_id
_entity_poly.type
_entity_poly.pdbx_seq_one_letter_code
_entity_poly.pdbx_strand_id
1 'polypeptide(L)'
;MRKFLLFFSIIVIGCTQNQYKIDKGKIGKLIKENKVNQLDSIYNKDSIVRRIGEGDYMFSGDDKYLIYNSESEHLLTLTPRNQHDPEEPIETIEIISEKFKTSKGINTKSTFGEIDKHHKINLIQNTINNLIIYVDEIDAYFIIDKNNLPIDLRLGTENNIKKINIPSESKIKRFMIGWN
;
A
#
# COMPACT_ATOMS: atom_id res chain seq x y z
N MET A 1 -17.00 -44.69 41.90
CA MET A 1 -17.43 -43.69 40.91
C MET A 1 -16.46 -42.52 40.97
N ARG A 2 -15.57 -42.33 39.99
CA ARG A 2 -14.57 -41.24 40.03
C ARG A 2 -14.64 -40.48 38.71
N LYS A 3 -15.12 -39.23 38.79
CA LYS A 3 -15.51 -38.37 37.66
C LYS A 3 -14.27 -37.92 36.88
N PHE A 4 -14.28 -38.11 35.57
CA PHE A 4 -13.29 -37.54 34.64
C PHE A 4 -13.67 -36.08 34.37
N LEU A 5 -12.81 -35.14 34.72
CA LEU A 5 -12.95 -33.71 34.35
C LEU A 5 -12.31 -33.52 32.97
N LEU A 6 -13.15 -33.42 31.94
CA LEU A 6 -12.75 -33.08 30.57
C LEU A 6 -12.61 -31.55 30.47
N PHE A 7 -11.37 -31.08 30.35
CA PHE A 7 -11.05 -29.68 30.08
C PHE A 7 -11.29 -29.40 28.59
N PHE A 8 -12.46 -28.83 28.26
CA PHE A 8 -12.80 -28.45 26.90
C PHE A 8 -12.11 -27.13 26.57
N SER A 9 -10.94 -27.21 25.94
CA SER A 9 -10.22 -26.04 25.41
C SER A 9 -10.97 -25.51 24.18
N ILE A 10 -11.78 -24.47 24.39
CA ILE A 10 -12.39 -23.70 23.30
C ILE A 10 -11.28 -22.90 22.62
N ILE A 11 -10.85 -23.37 21.45
CA ILE A 11 -9.98 -22.59 20.56
C ILE A 11 -10.89 -21.55 19.87
N VAL A 12 -10.89 -20.33 20.38
CA VAL A 12 -11.51 -19.19 19.70
C VAL A 12 -10.59 -18.81 18.53
N ILE A 13 -10.88 -19.33 17.34
CA ILE A 13 -10.25 -18.84 16.11
C ILE A 13 -10.88 -17.49 15.81
N GLY A 14 -10.31 -16.42 16.37
CA GLY A 14 -10.68 -15.06 16.03
C GLY A 14 -10.46 -14.83 14.54
N CYS A 15 -11.48 -14.35 13.84
CA CYS A 15 -11.43 -14.08 12.41
C CYS A 15 -10.55 -12.83 12.16
N THR A 16 -9.25 -13.05 11.95
CA THR A 16 -8.25 -12.01 11.61
C THR A 16 -8.10 -11.82 10.09
N GLN A 17 -8.91 -12.51 9.28
CA GLN A 17 -8.65 -12.78 7.87
C GLN A 17 -8.64 -11.54 6.95
N ASN A 18 -9.26 -10.42 7.36
CA ASN A 18 -9.44 -9.25 6.49
C ASN A 18 -8.59 -8.03 6.86
N GLN A 19 -7.84 -8.05 7.97
CA GLN A 19 -7.17 -6.83 8.46
C GLN A 19 -6.01 -6.34 7.56
N TYR A 20 -5.45 -7.24 6.73
CA TYR A 20 -4.33 -6.95 5.83
C TYR A 20 -4.65 -7.28 4.37
N LYS A 21 -5.93 -7.27 4.00
CA LYS A 21 -6.33 -7.55 2.62
C LYS A 21 -6.32 -6.28 1.78
N ILE A 22 -5.81 -6.38 0.55
CA ILE A 22 -5.86 -5.33 -0.47
C ILE A 22 -6.92 -5.71 -1.50
N ASP A 23 -7.97 -4.92 -1.59
CA ASP A 23 -9.01 -4.99 -2.61
C ASP A 23 -9.30 -3.59 -3.18
N LYS A 24 -10.01 -3.52 -4.30
CA LYS A 24 -10.43 -2.25 -4.88
C LYS A 24 -11.26 -1.44 -3.87
N GLY A 25 -10.91 -0.18 -3.66
CA GLY A 25 -11.56 0.73 -2.72
C GLY A 25 -11.41 0.37 -1.24
N LYS A 26 -10.64 -0.68 -0.88
CA LYS A 26 -10.50 -1.12 0.51
C LYS A 26 -9.14 -1.73 0.82
N ILE A 27 -8.47 -1.18 1.83
CA ILE A 27 -7.15 -1.61 2.30
C ILE A 27 -7.21 -1.91 3.79
N GLY A 28 -7.26 -3.19 4.14
CA GLY A 28 -7.39 -3.64 5.52
C GLY A 28 -8.61 -3.03 6.21
N LYS A 29 -8.37 -2.12 7.16
CA LYS A 29 -9.41 -1.41 7.90
C LYS A 29 -9.95 -0.16 7.18
N LEU A 30 -9.26 0.34 6.16
CA LEU A 30 -9.62 1.55 5.42
C LEU A 30 -10.51 1.24 4.23
N ILE A 31 -11.50 2.08 4.00
CA ILE A 31 -12.26 2.21 2.76
C ILE A 31 -12.04 3.60 2.16
N LYS A 32 -12.32 3.74 0.87
CA LYS A 32 -12.06 4.96 0.09
C LYS A 32 -12.68 6.23 0.68
N GLU A 33 -13.84 6.09 1.32
CA GLU A 33 -14.59 7.20 1.89
C GLU A 33 -14.08 7.64 3.26
N ASN A 34 -13.09 6.92 3.85
CA ASN A 34 -12.58 7.28 5.15
C ASN A 34 -11.85 8.62 5.13
N LYS A 35 -12.18 9.43 6.13
CA LYS A 35 -11.63 10.77 6.35
C LYS A 35 -10.55 10.76 7.42
N VAL A 36 -9.72 11.80 7.43
CA VAL A 36 -8.65 11.99 8.43
C VAL A 36 -9.20 11.94 9.87
N ASN A 37 -10.32 12.60 10.15
CA ASN A 37 -10.94 12.62 11.48
C ASN A 37 -11.42 11.25 11.99
N GLN A 38 -11.56 10.26 11.10
CA GLN A 38 -11.99 8.90 11.46
C GLN A 38 -10.82 7.99 11.84
N LEU A 39 -9.57 8.38 11.53
CA LEU A 39 -8.40 7.51 11.67
C LEU A 39 -8.22 7.01 13.11
N ASP A 40 -8.43 7.86 14.11
CA ASP A 40 -8.30 7.48 15.53
C ASP A 40 -9.31 6.39 15.93
N SER A 41 -10.52 6.43 15.37
CA SER A 41 -11.52 5.39 15.61
C SER A 41 -11.19 4.10 14.87
N ILE A 42 -10.70 4.19 13.64
CA ILE A 42 -10.36 3.02 12.79
C ILE A 42 -9.17 2.27 13.37
N TYR A 43 -8.19 3.01 13.88
CA TYR A 43 -6.92 2.51 14.41
C TYR A 43 -6.86 2.60 15.94
N ASN A 44 -7.99 2.45 16.62
CA ASN A 44 -8.10 2.57 18.08
C ASN A 44 -7.24 1.59 18.92
N LYS A 45 -6.69 0.55 18.30
CA LYS A 45 -5.77 -0.44 18.90
C LYS A 45 -4.34 -0.33 18.37
N ASP A 46 -4.11 0.59 17.46
CA ASP A 46 -2.86 0.82 16.75
C ASP A 46 -2.36 2.23 17.11
N SER A 47 -1.13 2.55 16.71
CA SER A 47 -0.54 3.87 16.93
C SER A 47 -0.50 4.67 15.63
N ILE A 48 -0.80 5.97 15.71
CA ILE A 48 -0.74 6.89 14.58
C ILE A 48 0.30 7.96 14.87
N VAL A 49 1.33 8.06 14.03
CA VAL A 49 2.27 9.19 14.03
C VAL A 49 1.85 10.16 12.95
N ARG A 50 1.61 11.42 13.34
CA ARG A 50 1.19 12.49 12.44
C ARG A 50 2.37 13.38 12.11
N ARG A 51 2.61 13.59 10.81
CA ARG A 51 3.60 14.54 10.29
C ARG A 51 2.83 15.53 9.44
N ILE A 52 2.48 16.64 10.05
CA ILE A 52 1.71 17.69 9.39
C ILE A 52 2.69 18.55 8.61
N GLY A 53 2.37 18.82 7.36
CA GLY A 53 3.21 19.63 6.49
C GLY A 53 3.40 21.03 7.05
N GLU A 54 4.59 21.60 6.94
CA GLU A 54 4.84 23.00 7.26
C GLU A 54 5.18 23.77 5.98
N GLY A 55 4.82 25.06 5.92
CA GLY A 55 5.16 25.98 4.83
C GLY A 55 3.97 26.75 4.27
N ASP A 56 4.23 27.88 3.62
CA ASP A 56 3.22 28.64 2.89
C ASP A 56 2.85 27.92 1.59
N TYR A 57 1.57 27.93 1.21
CA TYR A 57 0.91 27.25 0.06
C TYR A 57 1.79 26.66 -1.08
N MET A 58 2.80 27.37 -1.59
CA MET A 58 3.68 26.87 -2.67
C MET A 58 4.77 25.87 -2.21
N PHE A 59 5.09 25.82 -0.92
CA PHE A 59 6.17 25.00 -0.35
C PHE A 59 5.71 24.12 0.81
N SER A 60 4.41 24.04 1.06
CA SER A 60 3.85 23.22 2.13
C SER A 60 4.08 21.73 1.81
N GLY A 61 4.70 21.01 2.74
CA GLY A 61 4.80 19.55 2.65
C GLY A 61 3.43 18.88 2.78
N ASP A 62 3.32 17.62 2.36
CA ASP A 62 2.07 16.87 2.54
C ASP A 62 1.89 16.43 4.00
N ASP A 63 0.63 16.39 4.46
CA ASP A 63 0.28 15.70 5.70
C ASP A 63 0.45 14.20 5.55
N LYS A 64 1.14 13.57 6.50
CA LYS A 64 1.35 12.11 6.53
C LYS A 64 0.92 11.51 7.85
N TYR A 65 0.16 10.42 7.76
CA TYR A 65 -0.31 9.64 8.89
C TYR A 65 0.31 8.25 8.80
N LEU A 66 1.29 7.98 9.65
CA LEU A 66 2.00 6.72 9.69
C LEU A 66 1.32 5.80 10.70
N ILE A 67 0.88 4.64 10.24
CA ILE A 67 0.13 3.67 11.02
C ILE A 67 1.07 2.57 11.50
N TYR A 68 1.12 2.35 12.81
CA TYR A 68 1.92 1.32 13.44
C TYR A 68 1.03 0.35 14.22
N ASN A 69 1.34 -0.95 14.14
CA ASN A 69 0.64 -1.92 14.98
C ASN A 69 1.11 -1.88 16.45
N SER A 70 0.47 -2.68 17.31
CA SER A 70 0.83 -2.80 18.72
C SER A 70 2.26 -3.31 18.98
N GLU A 71 2.92 -3.87 17.97
CA GLU A 71 4.31 -4.35 18.02
C GLU A 71 5.30 -3.32 17.45
N SER A 72 4.87 -2.09 17.20
CA SER A 72 5.65 -1.01 16.58
C SER A 72 6.10 -1.26 15.12
N GLU A 73 5.47 -2.19 14.41
CA GLU A 73 5.70 -2.38 12.98
C GLU A 73 4.97 -1.30 12.16
N HIS A 74 5.70 -0.64 11.25
CA HIS A 74 5.10 0.33 10.33
C HIS A 74 4.27 -0.39 9.26
N LEU A 75 2.97 -0.16 9.27
CA LEU A 75 2.02 -0.81 8.39
C LEU A 75 1.79 -0.04 7.09
N LEU A 76 1.37 1.23 7.22
CA LEU A 76 0.90 2.09 6.13
C LEU A 76 1.34 3.54 6.38
N THR A 77 1.59 4.27 5.29
CA THR A 77 1.64 5.75 5.34
C THR A 77 0.49 6.30 4.50
N LEU A 78 -0.37 7.10 5.12
CA LEU A 78 -1.54 7.70 4.49
C LEU A 78 -1.29 9.18 4.21
N THR A 79 -1.72 9.65 3.04
CA THR A 79 -1.72 11.06 2.66
C THR A 79 -3.14 11.46 2.25
N PRO A 80 -3.75 12.48 2.89
CA PRO A 80 -5.05 13.00 2.49
C PRO A 80 -4.94 13.79 1.18
N ARG A 81 -6.08 14.02 0.53
CA ARG A 81 -6.13 14.80 -0.72
C ARG A 81 -5.68 16.25 -0.51
N ASN A 82 -6.16 16.88 0.55
CA ASN A 82 -5.69 18.20 0.96
C ASN A 82 -5.11 18.15 2.38
N GLN A 83 -4.04 18.89 2.60
CA GLN A 83 -3.41 19.07 3.90
C GLN A 83 -4.28 19.91 4.84
N HIS A 84 -4.07 19.77 6.15
CA HIS A 84 -4.68 20.58 7.21
C HIS A 84 -6.22 20.55 7.27
N ASP A 85 -6.86 19.63 6.56
CA ASP A 85 -8.30 19.45 6.60
C ASP A 85 -8.67 18.05 7.13
N PRO A 86 -9.24 17.96 8.34
CA PRO A 86 -9.62 16.69 8.94
C PRO A 86 -10.82 16.01 8.25
N GLU A 87 -11.58 16.73 7.41
CA GLU A 87 -12.70 16.19 6.65
C GLU A 87 -12.29 15.62 5.29
N GLU A 88 -11.02 15.75 4.89
CA GLU A 88 -10.54 15.20 3.62
C GLU A 88 -10.44 13.69 3.67
N PRO A 89 -10.81 13.00 2.57
CA PRO A 89 -10.55 11.59 2.41
C PRO A 89 -9.05 11.34 2.19
N ILE A 90 -8.64 10.11 2.49
CA ILE A 90 -7.32 9.62 2.14
C ILE A 90 -7.22 9.48 0.62
N GLU A 91 -6.18 10.05 0.01
CA GLU A 91 -5.96 9.98 -1.45
C GLU A 91 -4.91 8.93 -1.78
N THR A 92 -3.78 8.91 -1.06
CA THR A 92 -2.72 7.95 -1.34
C THR A 92 -2.33 7.16 -0.10
N ILE A 93 -2.02 5.88 -0.31
CA ILE A 93 -1.59 4.96 0.74
C ILE A 93 -0.34 4.25 0.25
N GLU A 94 0.77 4.42 0.96
CA GLU A 94 1.97 3.59 0.78
C GLU A 94 1.86 2.36 1.67
N ILE A 95 1.92 1.18 1.07
CA ILE A 95 1.98 -0.10 1.78
C ILE A 95 3.43 -0.35 2.21
N ILE A 96 3.65 -0.45 3.52
CA ILE A 96 4.99 -0.66 4.10
C ILE A 96 5.18 -2.13 4.50
N SER A 97 4.21 -2.69 5.22
CA SER A 97 4.30 -4.06 5.74
C SER A 97 3.95 -5.12 4.69
N GLU A 98 4.73 -6.20 4.65
CA GLU A 98 4.47 -7.37 3.79
C GLU A 98 3.24 -8.19 4.21
N LYS A 99 2.67 -7.88 5.39
CA LYS A 99 1.43 -8.46 5.89
C LYS A 99 0.27 -8.15 4.93
N PHE A 100 0.30 -6.98 4.28
CA PHE A 100 -0.71 -6.57 3.31
C PHE A 100 -0.57 -7.33 2.00
N LYS A 101 -1.65 -7.99 1.57
CA LYS A 101 -1.66 -8.85 0.38
C LYS A 101 -2.93 -8.66 -0.43
N THR A 102 -2.79 -8.67 -1.75
CA THR A 102 -3.95 -8.78 -2.65
C THR A 102 -4.58 -10.17 -2.54
N SER A 103 -5.80 -10.34 -3.04
CA SER A 103 -6.43 -11.66 -3.17
C SER A 103 -5.59 -12.68 -3.98
N LYS A 104 -4.67 -12.18 -4.82
CA LYS A 104 -3.74 -12.98 -5.62
C LYS A 104 -2.34 -13.10 -4.99
N GLY A 105 -2.17 -12.62 -3.75
CA GLY A 105 -0.96 -12.80 -2.95
C GLY A 105 0.15 -11.78 -3.17
N ILE A 106 -0.07 -10.72 -3.97
CA ILE A 106 0.94 -9.68 -4.20
C ILE A 106 1.12 -8.83 -2.95
N ASN A 107 2.38 -8.61 -2.55
CA ASN A 107 2.77 -7.73 -1.45
C ASN A 107 4.03 -6.91 -1.79
N THR A 108 4.57 -6.19 -0.81
CA THR A 108 5.75 -5.32 -0.97
C THR A 108 7.03 -6.05 -1.37
N LYS A 109 7.14 -7.37 -1.15
CA LYS A 109 8.30 -8.18 -1.55
C LYS A 109 8.18 -8.79 -2.94
N SER A 110 7.02 -8.64 -3.59
CA SER A 110 6.76 -9.20 -4.90
C SER A 110 7.63 -8.58 -6.00
N THR A 111 7.69 -9.24 -7.14
CA THR A 111 8.40 -8.76 -8.33
C THR A 111 7.47 -8.28 -9.44
N PHE A 112 8.03 -7.58 -10.43
CA PHE A 112 7.30 -7.22 -11.64
C PHE A 112 6.63 -8.43 -12.33
N GLY A 113 7.36 -9.53 -12.48
CA GLY A 113 6.84 -10.74 -13.11
C GLY A 113 5.67 -11.36 -12.35
N GLU A 114 5.69 -11.30 -11.02
CA GLU A 114 4.54 -11.73 -10.21
C GLU A 114 3.34 -10.80 -10.40
N ILE A 115 3.54 -9.49 -10.47
CA ILE A 115 2.47 -8.53 -10.77
C ILE A 115 1.87 -8.80 -12.15
N ASP A 116 2.69 -8.90 -13.20
CA ASP A 116 2.23 -9.10 -14.58
C ASP A 116 1.51 -10.44 -14.77
N LYS A 117 1.94 -11.48 -14.05
CA LYS A 117 1.31 -12.80 -14.07
C LYS A 117 -0.08 -12.79 -13.45
N HIS A 118 -0.27 -12.06 -12.35
CA HIS A 118 -1.50 -12.14 -11.57
C HIS A 118 -2.47 -10.99 -11.86
N HIS A 119 -2.00 -9.83 -12.29
CA HIS A 119 -2.83 -8.64 -12.48
C HIS A 119 -2.69 -8.05 -13.88
N LYS A 120 -3.77 -7.47 -14.39
CA LYS A 120 -3.73 -6.71 -15.64
C LYS A 120 -3.03 -5.38 -15.40
N ILE A 121 -1.86 -5.19 -15.97
CA ILE A 121 -1.19 -3.88 -16.03
C ILE A 121 -1.93 -2.98 -17.02
N ASN A 122 -2.37 -1.81 -16.55
CA ASN A 122 -3.12 -0.82 -17.32
C ASN A 122 -2.20 0.16 -18.04
N LEU A 123 -1.17 0.66 -17.35
CA LEU A 123 -0.24 1.65 -17.86
C LEU A 123 1.16 1.43 -17.27
N ILE A 124 2.18 1.67 -18.08
CA ILE A 124 3.58 1.77 -17.64
C ILE A 124 4.01 3.19 -17.97
N GLN A 125 4.23 4.01 -16.93
CA GLN A 125 4.73 5.36 -17.09
C GLN A 125 6.23 5.40 -16.87
N ASN A 126 6.93 5.98 -17.85
CA ASN A 126 8.37 6.20 -17.79
C ASN A 126 8.66 7.56 -17.12
N THR A 127 9.28 7.55 -15.94
CA THR A 127 9.76 8.78 -15.24
C THR A 127 11.28 8.84 -15.28
N ILE A 128 11.91 9.94 -14.83
CA ILE A 128 13.37 10.10 -14.90
C ILE A 128 14.11 8.87 -14.33
N ASN A 129 13.78 8.46 -13.11
CA ASN A 129 14.51 7.40 -12.40
C ASN A 129 13.72 6.10 -12.18
N ASN A 130 12.41 6.11 -12.41
CA ASN A 130 11.54 4.98 -12.07
C ASN A 130 10.56 4.68 -13.20
N LEU A 131 10.01 3.48 -13.16
CA LEU A 131 8.77 3.13 -13.84
C LEU A 131 7.62 3.14 -12.84
N ILE A 132 6.46 3.63 -13.26
CA ILE A 132 5.21 3.52 -12.51
C ILE A 132 4.30 2.54 -13.25
N ILE A 133 3.94 1.45 -12.59
CA ILE A 133 3.13 0.36 -13.15
C ILE A 133 1.74 0.42 -12.53
N TYR A 134 0.75 0.84 -13.31
CA TYR A 134 -0.64 1.00 -12.84
C TYR A 134 -1.45 -0.29 -12.99
N VAL A 135 -2.23 -0.60 -11.95
CA VAL A 135 -3.12 -1.77 -11.87
C VAL A 135 -4.48 -1.31 -11.31
N ASP A 136 -5.37 -0.92 -12.21
CA ASP A 136 -6.64 -0.24 -11.87
C ASP A 136 -7.66 -1.19 -11.22
N GLU A 137 -7.49 -2.51 -11.34
CA GLU A 137 -8.40 -3.48 -10.73
C GLU A 137 -8.31 -3.53 -9.20
N ILE A 138 -7.25 -2.97 -8.61
CA ILE A 138 -7.01 -2.88 -7.16
C ILE A 138 -6.62 -1.46 -6.71
N ASP A 139 -6.87 -0.45 -7.55
CA ASP A 139 -6.50 0.95 -7.31
C ASP A 139 -5.00 1.14 -6.97
N ALA A 140 -4.14 0.28 -7.51
CA ALA A 140 -2.72 0.24 -7.14
C ALA A 140 -1.83 0.80 -8.23
N TYR A 141 -0.67 1.29 -7.81
CA TYR A 141 0.48 1.47 -8.68
C TYR A 141 1.78 1.09 -7.98
N PHE A 142 2.70 0.51 -8.76
CA PHE A 142 3.98 0.04 -8.27
C PHE A 142 5.10 0.89 -8.85
N ILE A 143 6.04 1.29 -8.01
CA ILE A 143 7.21 2.03 -8.45
C ILE A 143 8.37 1.05 -8.52
N ILE A 144 9.03 0.99 -9.67
CA ILE A 144 10.20 0.14 -9.90
C ILE A 144 11.37 1.02 -10.31
N ASP A 145 12.53 0.78 -9.71
CA ASP A 145 13.74 1.52 -10.04
C ASP A 145 14.25 1.12 -11.45
N LYS A 146 14.59 2.11 -12.28
CA LYS A 146 15.12 1.86 -13.62
C LYS A 146 16.49 1.18 -13.61
N ASN A 147 17.20 1.18 -12.50
CA ASN A 147 18.45 0.43 -12.38
C ASN A 147 18.27 -1.07 -12.60
N ASN A 148 17.02 -1.58 -12.56
CA ASN A 148 16.70 -2.96 -12.92
C ASN A 148 16.60 -3.19 -14.44
N LEU A 149 16.53 -2.14 -15.27
CA LEU A 149 16.36 -2.26 -16.73
C LEU A 149 17.71 -2.40 -17.46
N PRO A 150 17.71 -2.80 -18.74
CA PRO A 150 18.84 -2.64 -19.64
C PRO A 150 19.35 -1.18 -19.68
N ILE A 151 20.67 -1.00 -19.83
CA ILE A 151 21.37 0.28 -19.67
C ILE A 151 20.81 1.39 -20.59
N ASP A 152 20.45 1.02 -21.82
CA ASP A 152 19.88 1.85 -22.86
C ASP A 152 18.48 2.39 -22.53
N LEU A 153 17.76 1.71 -21.63
CA LEU A 153 16.42 2.08 -21.20
C LEU A 153 16.38 2.85 -19.88
N ARG A 154 17.53 3.06 -19.23
CA ARG A 154 17.60 3.74 -17.92
C ARG A 154 17.49 5.25 -18.00
N LEU A 155 17.85 5.85 -19.14
CA LEU A 155 17.98 7.30 -19.26
C LEU A 155 16.72 7.97 -19.82
N GLY A 156 16.42 9.15 -19.29
CA GLY A 156 15.37 10.04 -19.79
C GLY A 156 13.95 9.48 -19.69
N THR A 157 12.99 10.17 -20.30
CA THR A 157 11.56 9.79 -20.33
C THR A 157 11.06 9.47 -21.74
N GLU A 158 11.91 9.63 -22.75
CA GLU A 158 11.57 9.54 -24.17
C GLU A 158 11.23 8.12 -24.62
N ASN A 159 11.88 7.12 -24.01
CA ASN A 159 11.69 5.73 -24.38
C ASN A 159 10.30 5.25 -23.97
N ASN A 160 9.57 4.65 -24.92
CA ASN A 160 8.35 3.93 -24.61
C ASN A 160 8.69 2.53 -24.06
N ILE A 161 8.56 2.36 -22.76
CA ILE A 161 8.87 1.12 -22.05
C ILE A 161 7.66 0.19 -22.06
N LYS A 162 7.82 -1.00 -22.63
CA LYS A 162 6.80 -2.06 -22.63
C LYS A 162 7.13 -3.12 -21.59
N LYS A 163 6.12 -3.94 -21.25
CA LYS A 163 6.27 -5.06 -20.29
C LYS A 163 7.48 -5.95 -20.57
N ILE A 164 7.69 -6.30 -21.85
CA ILE A 164 8.80 -7.15 -22.30
C ILE A 164 10.19 -6.57 -22.01
N ASN A 165 10.29 -5.26 -21.78
CA ASN A 165 11.54 -4.59 -21.48
C ASN A 165 11.90 -4.63 -19.98
N ILE A 166 10.96 -5.04 -19.11
CA ILE A 166 11.13 -5.04 -17.66
C ILE A 166 11.45 -6.47 -17.21
N PRO A 167 12.63 -6.72 -16.62
CA PRO A 167 12.97 -8.05 -16.13
C PRO A 167 11.98 -8.53 -15.06
N SER A 168 11.64 -9.81 -15.10
CA SER A 168 10.60 -10.40 -14.24
C SER A 168 10.96 -10.35 -12.75
N GLU A 169 12.25 -10.37 -12.44
CA GLU A 169 12.82 -10.31 -11.09
C GLU A 169 12.91 -8.89 -10.52
N SER A 170 12.59 -7.86 -11.32
CA SER A 170 12.63 -6.46 -10.90
C SER A 170 11.81 -6.25 -9.63
N LYS A 171 12.47 -5.73 -8.59
CA LYS A 171 11.86 -5.53 -7.28
C LYS A 171 11.02 -4.25 -7.25
N ILE A 172 9.91 -4.34 -6.52
CA ILE A 172 9.08 -3.19 -6.19
C ILE A 172 9.86 -2.30 -5.22
N LYS A 173 10.00 -1.01 -5.58
CA LYS A 173 10.55 0.03 -4.71
C LYS A 173 9.48 0.59 -3.78
N ARG A 174 8.28 0.83 -4.30
CA ARG A 174 7.09 1.23 -3.52
C ARG A 174 5.83 0.58 -4.06
N PHE A 175 4.96 0.16 -3.15
CA PHE A 175 3.62 -0.31 -3.46
C PHE A 175 2.63 0.73 -2.94
N MET A 176 1.98 1.42 -3.88
CA MET A 176 1.08 2.52 -3.60
C MET A 176 -0.35 2.15 -3.98
N ILE A 177 -1.30 2.71 -3.25
CA ILE A 177 -2.72 2.79 -3.61
C ILE A 177 -3.04 4.25 -3.89
N GLY A 178 -3.84 4.49 -4.92
CA GLY A 178 -4.32 5.82 -5.30
C GLY A 178 -5.84 5.84 -5.41
N TRP A 179 -6.46 6.72 -4.64
CA TRP A 179 -7.90 6.91 -4.56
C TRP A 179 -8.26 8.31 -5.04
N ASN A 180 -8.90 8.39 -6.22
CA ASN A 180 -9.42 9.66 -6.75
C ASN A 180 -10.68 10.12 -6.03
#